data_AF-A0A1Z4EXZ3-F1
#
_entry.id   AF-A0A1Z4EXZ3-F1
#
_cell.length_a   1.000
_cell.length_b   1.000
_cell.length_c   1.000
_cell.angle_alpha   90.00
_cell.angle_beta   90.00
_cell.angle_gamma   90.00
#
_symmetry.space_group_name_H-M   'P 1'
#
loop_
_entity.id
_entity.type
_entity.pdbx_description
1 polymer ?
#
loop_
_entity_poly.entity_id
_entity_poly.type
_entity_poly.pdbx_seq_one_letter_code
_entity_poly.pdbx_strand_id
1 'polypeptide(L)'
;MSTTTELDRKHDVIIVGGGIGGSTLAAILARHEVRVLMIEASGHPRFAIGESTVPETIMGLRNLALRYDVPEIGDLSAHGTLSKKVSSGSGVKRNFSFVYHQDGARSKPTEYNQYPTWGPPIGPDSHFFRQDVDAYMYQVALSYGTKGLTHTAVTDVVFGADKVTVHTESQGEFEAKYLVDAGGMRSILGETLDLRIDPPYRTRSRTIFSHFTGVRPFDDVVETDARTGAISPFSQGTLHHLFEGGWAWVIPFDNYLGSTSRLCSVGINLDVDRYPMDPELTPEQEFWKHVDRFPDFRAQMAQAAAVRPYTASRRSQFASKQVVGDRWCLLPHASDFIDPLFSSGLAVTVMILNALGHRLIDAVRNNNFATERFAYIQEWTKRSFDYYDKLVSASYTSFDSFDLWNAWFRVWTIGTLYGVNGQMEASFDFSKSSNRSAFQVLETRPYRGIQGVDNATISTMFSQSLAAIDEYQGGLIDSAEAQDRIYGALRESGLIPRFWNTLDAADQCPSGPFTLLSMSRILAWGKYQSPEHVRGQYFKSGFGPVMKEAAKFYGTTVKVGVREANHAIRDMVTSKNRDWK
;
A
#
# COMPACT_ATOMS: atom_id res chain seq x y z
N MET A 1 -29.83 4.31 -36.03
CA MET A 1 -30.54 5.03 -34.96
C MET A 1 -29.94 4.56 -33.64
N SER A 2 -28.96 5.30 -33.11
CA SER A 2 -28.38 5.00 -31.80
C SER A 2 -29.05 5.94 -30.80
N THR A 3 -30.02 5.43 -30.05
CA THR A 3 -30.52 6.10 -28.86
C THR A 3 -29.37 6.11 -27.87
N THR A 4 -28.68 7.25 -27.76
CA THR A 4 -27.91 7.60 -26.56
C THR A 4 -28.88 7.52 -25.40
N THR A 5 -28.90 6.40 -24.69
CA THR A 5 -29.65 6.27 -23.44
C THR A 5 -29.09 7.32 -22.51
N GLU A 6 -29.87 8.35 -22.24
CA GLU A 6 -29.50 9.39 -21.29
C GLU A 6 -29.17 8.72 -19.95
N LEU A 7 -28.03 9.08 -19.36
CA LEU A 7 -27.61 8.51 -18.08
C LEU A 7 -28.68 8.83 -17.04
N ASP A 8 -29.07 7.84 -16.22
CA ASP A 8 -29.94 8.10 -15.07
C ASP A 8 -29.33 9.23 -14.23
N ARG A 9 -30.16 10.19 -13.84
CA ARG A 9 -29.71 11.34 -13.05
C ARG A 9 -29.69 11.03 -11.55
N LYS A 10 -30.32 9.93 -11.11
CA LYS A 10 -30.49 9.60 -9.69
C LYS A 10 -29.82 8.28 -9.31
N HIS A 11 -28.90 8.34 -8.37
CA HIS A 11 -28.13 7.21 -7.87
C HIS A 11 -28.34 6.98 -6.38
N ASP A 12 -27.91 5.83 -5.88
CA ASP A 12 -27.83 5.60 -4.44
C ASP A 12 -26.53 6.20 -3.89
N VAL A 13 -25.41 6.01 -4.60
CA VAL A 13 -24.10 6.56 -4.23
C VAL A 13 -23.41 7.16 -5.45
N ILE A 14 -22.87 8.38 -5.31
CA ILE A 14 -21.90 8.96 -6.25
C ILE A 14 -20.50 8.85 -5.66
N ILE A 15 -19.52 8.43 -6.47
CA ILE A 15 -18.11 8.37 -6.11
C ILE A 15 -17.34 9.33 -7.03
N VAL A 16 -16.68 10.32 -6.44
CA VAL A 16 -15.85 11.29 -7.16
C VAL A 16 -14.39 10.82 -7.13
N GLY A 17 -13.87 10.40 -8.29
CA GLY A 17 -12.53 9.84 -8.45
C GLY A 17 -12.54 8.36 -8.85
N GLY A 18 -11.98 8.05 -10.02
CA GLY A 18 -11.94 6.72 -10.64
C GLY A 18 -10.68 5.90 -10.35
N GLY A 19 -9.83 6.33 -9.40
CA GLY A 19 -8.64 5.57 -9.00
C GLY A 19 -8.97 4.26 -8.27
N ILE A 20 -7.95 3.46 -7.92
CA ILE A 20 -8.13 2.14 -7.29
C ILE A 20 -9.10 2.15 -6.10
N GLY A 21 -9.00 3.11 -5.17
CA GLY A 21 -9.89 3.16 -4.00
C GLY A 21 -11.37 3.37 -4.36
N GLY A 22 -11.66 4.33 -5.23
CA GLY A 22 -13.01 4.65 -5.68
C GLY A 22 -13.61 3.54 -6.55
N SER A 23 -12.83 3.02 -7.50
CA SER A 23 -13.28 1.94 -8.39
C SER A 23 -13.46 0.59 -7.68
N THR A 24 -12.60 0.25 -6.72
CA THR A 24 -12.81 -0.93 -5.86
C THR A 24 -14.09 -0.80 -5.03
N LEU A 25 -14.35 0.36 -4.42
CA LEU A 25 -15.59 0.59 -3.69
C LEU A 25 -16.82 0.47 -4.61
N ALA A 26 -16.76 1.10 -5.79
CA ALA A 26 -17.85 1.05 -6.76
C ALA A 26 -18.19 -0.38 -7.18
N ALA A 27 -17.18 -1.21 -7.48
CA ALA A 27 -17.36 -2.62 -7.81
C ALA A 27 -18.03 -3.38 -6.66
N ILE A 28 -17.59 -3.17 -5.41
CA ILE A 28 -18.20 -3.76 -4.21
C ILE A 28 -19.67 -3.34 -4.09
N LEU A 29 -19.97 -2.05 -4.19
CA LEU A 29 -21.34 -1.55 -4.03
C LEU A 29 -22.27 -2.06 -5.15
N ALA A 30 -21.84 -1.99 -6.40
CA ALA A 30 -22.62 -2.42 -7.56
C ALA A 30 -22.86 -3.94 -7.55
N ARG A 31 -21.87 -4.75 -7.13
CA ARG A 31 -22.04 -6.20 -6.90
C ARG A 31 -23.19 -6.53 -5.95
N HIS A 32 -23.49 -5.63 -5.01
CA HIS A 32 -24.54 -5.75 -4.00
C HIS A 32 -25.76 -4.85 -4.30
N GLU A 33 -26.02 -4.58 -5.59
CA GLU A 33 -27.22 -3.93 -6.12
C GLU A 33 -27.41 -2.46 -5.70
N VAL A 34 -26.33 -1.80 -5.27
CA VAL A 34 -26.33 -0.34 -5.07
C VAL A 34 -26.15 0.35 -6.43
N ARG A 35 -27.00 1.32 -6.78
CA ARG A 35 -26.85 2.09 -8.03
C ARG A 35 -25.74 3.13 -7.84
N VAL A 36 -24.58 2.87 -8.44
CA VAL A 36 -23.40 3.72 -8.32
C VAL A 36 -23.13 4.52 -9.59
N LEU A 37 -22.78 5.79 -9.43
CA LEU A 37 -22.14 6.61 -10.46
C LEU A 37 -20.72 6.97 -10.02
N MET A 38 -19.73 6.62 -10.83
CA MET A 38 -18.36 7.12 -10.71
C MET A 38 -18.14 8.30 -11.64
N ILE A 39 -17.57 9.38 -11.12
CA ILE A 39 -17.21 10.56 -11.91
C ILE A 39 -15.70 10.79 -11.78
N GLU A 40 -14.97 10.76 -12.89
CA GLU A 40 -13.53 10.96 -12.95
C GLU A 40 -13.22 12.14 -13.88
N ALA A 41 -12.46 13.11 -13.34
CA ALA A 41 -12.08 14.33 -14.06
C ALA A 41 -11.14 14.05 -15.24
N SER A 42 -10.35 12.99 -15.16
CA SER A 42 -9.44 12.54 -16.21
C SER A 42 -9.99 11.32 -16.98
N GLY A 43 -9.17 10.70 -17.83
CA GLY A 43 -9.50 9.45 -18.51
C GLY A 43 -8.60 8.30 -18.07
N HIS A 44 -9.05 7.06 -18.22
CA HIS A 44 -8.21 5.88 -18.10
C HIS A 44 -7.72 5.42 -19.48
N PRO A 45 -6.47 4.92 -19.61
CA PRO A 45 -5.45 4.81 -18.56
C PRO A 45 -4.82 6.19 -18.23
N ARG A 46 -4.41 6.39 -16.96
CA ARG A 46 -3.69 7.57 -16.51
C ARG A 46 -2.66 7.27 -15.43
N PHE A 47 -1.68 8.15 -15.31
CA PHE A 47 -0.70 8.09 -14.23
C PHE A 47 -1.33 8.28 -12.85
N ALA A 48 -0.76 7.58 -11.87
CA ALA A 48 -0.91 7.86 -10.46
C ALA A 48 0.30 7.29 -9.70
N ILE A 49 0.69 7.97 -8.62
CA ILE A 49 1.68 7.45 -7.67
C ILE A 49 1.01 6.60 -6.60
N GLY A 50 1.82 5.84 -5.85
CA GLY A 50 1.37 4.80 -4.91
C GLY A 50 1.44 3.44 -5.60
N GLU A 51 2.67 2.99 -5.84
CA GLU A 51 3.00 1.88 -6.75
C GLU A 51 3.53 0.67 -5.98
N SER A 52 4.21 0.87 -4.85
CA SER A 52 4.72 -0.22 -4.03
C SER A 52 3.62 -0.75 -3.11
N THR A 53 3.27 -2.04 -3.23
CA THR A 53 2.31 -2.68 -2.30
C THR A 53 3.02 -3.29 -1.09
N VAL A 54 2.27 -3.57 -0.04
CA VAL A 54 2.76 -4.24 1.18
C VAL A 54 1.90 -5.46 1.48
N PRO A 55 2.34 -6.38 2.36
CA PRO A 55 1.54 -7.57 2.64
C PRO A 55 0.17 -7.24 3.23
N GLU A 56 0.01 -6.12 3.96
CA GLU A 56 -1.31 -5.63 4.42
C GLU A 56 -2.19 -5.13 3.26
N THR A 57 -1.61 -4.55 2.20
CA THR A 57 -2.37 -4.17 0.99
C THR A 57 -2.85 -5.42 0.27
N ILE A 58 -1.94 -6.36 0.05
CA ILE A 58 -2.21 -7.59 -0.70
C ILE A 58 -3.23 -8.47 0.05
N MET A 59 -3.06 -8.67 1.35
CA MET A 59 -4.03 -9.41 2.14
C MET A 59 -5.37 -8.66 2.27
N GLY A 60 -5.35 -7.32 2.37
CA GLY A 60 -6.56 -6.51 2.34
C GLY A 60 -7.36 -6.69 1.05
N LEU A 61 -6.71 -6.62 -0.12
CA LEU A 61 -7.35 -6.88 -1.43
C LEU A 61 -7.96 -8.29 -1.48
N ARG A 62 -7.23 -9.30 -0.99
CA ARG A 62 -7.74 -10.68 -0.91
C ARG A 62 -8.98 -10.77 -0.01
N ASN A 63 -8.94 -10.14 1.16
CA ASN A 63 -10.06 -10.11 2.09
C ASN A 63 -11.28 -9.39 1.49
N LEU A 64 -11.08 -8.29 0.76
CA LEU A 64 -12.15 -7.59 0.04
C LEU A 64 -12.80 -8.50 -1.02
N ALA A 65 -11.99 -9.20 -1.81
CA ALA A 65 -12.48 -10.13 -2.83
C ALA A 65 -13.38 -11.21 -2.23
N LEU A 66 -12.96 -11.81 -1.10
CA LEU A 66 -13.70 -12.85 -0.39
C LEU A 66 -14.94 -12.31 0.35
N ARG A 67 -14.80 -11.19 1.07
CA ARG A 67 -15.86 -10.55 1.86
C ARG A 67 -17.00 -10.09 0.98
N TYR A 68 -16.69 -9.46 -0.15
CA TYR A 68 -17.69 -8.80 -1.00
C TYR A 68 -18.04 -9.59 -2.25
N ASP A 69 -17.43 -10.76 -2.47
CA ASP A 69 -17.73 -11.61 -3.63
C ASP A 69 -17.44 -10.92 -4.97
N VAL A 70 -16.28 -10.26 -5.03
CA VAL A 70 -15.73 -9.60 -6.22
C VAL A 70 -14.35 -10.20 -6.50
N PRO A 71 -14.28 -11.39 -7.15
CA PRO A 71 -13.04 -12.14 -7.32
C PRO A 71 -11.91 -11.38 -8.02
N GLU A 72 -12.26 -10.46 -8.91
CA GLU A 72 -11.35 -9.60 -9.71
C GLU A 72 -10.49 -8.70 -8.82
N ILE A 73 -10.96 -8.29 -7.63
CA ILE A 73 -10.10 -7.58 -6.66
C ILE A 73 -8.92 -8.46 -6.24
N GLY A 74 -9.15 -9.78 -6.14
CA GLY A 74 -8.13 -10.77 -5.81
C GLY A 74 -7.08 -10.96 -6.90
N ASP A 75 -7.35 -10.54 -8.14
CA ASP A 75 -6.34 -10.59 -9.20
C ASP A 75 -5.17 -9.64 -8.91
N LEU A 76 -5.41 -8.59 -8.11
CA LEU A 76 -4.41 -7.64 -7.64
C LEU A 76 -3.61 -8.12 -6.41
N SER A 77 -4.02 -9.22 -5.77
CA SER A 77 -3.50 -9.66 -4.47
C SER A 77 -2.28 -10.58 -4.55
N ALA A 78 -1.54 -10.57 -5.65
CA ALA A 78 -0.22 -11.18 -5.78
C ALA A 78 0.36 -10.80 -7.16
N HIS A 79 1.69 -10.69 -7.26
CA HIS A 79 2.32 -10.40 -8.55
C HIS A 79 2.02 -11.46 -9.61
N GLY A 80 1.97 -12.74 -9.22
CA GLY A 80 1.75 -13.83 -10.17
C GLY A 80 0.37 -13.82 -10.85
N THR A 81 -0.68 -13.34 -10.17
CA THR A 81 -2.02 -13.17 -10.76
C THR A 81 -2.11 -11.83 -11.49
N LEU A 82 -1.59 -10.76 -10.89
CA LEU A 82 -1.58 -9.41 -11.44
C LEU A 82 -0.90 -9.37 -12.83
N SER A 83 0.32 -9.91 -12.92
CA SER A 83 1.12 -9.90 -14.15
C SER A 83 0.44 -10.64 -15.31
N LYS A 84 -0.36 -11.66 -15.01
CA LYS A 84 -1.03 -12.51 -16.01
C LYS A 84 -2.40 -11.98 -16.43
N LYS A 85 -3.15 -11.40 -15.50
CA LYS A 85 -4.56 -11.05 -15.71
C LYS A 85 -4.81 -9.56 -15.89
N VAL A 86 -3.90 -8.71 -15.40
CA VAL A 86 -4.15 -7.28 -15.29
C VAL A 86 -3.06 -6.47 -15.99
N SER A 87 -1.80 -6.62 -15.57
CA SER A 87 -0.71 -5.78 -16.07
C SER A 87 0.61 -6.53 -16.05
N SER A 88 1.06 -6.97 -17.22
CA SER A 88 2.45 -7.44 -17.42
C SER A 88 3.46 -6.29 -17.34
N GLY A 89 3.01 -5.04 -17.23
CA GLY A 89 3.84 -3.88 -16.93
C GLY A 89 4.06 -3.64 -15.45
N SER A 90 3.45 -4.41 -14.54
CA SER A 90 3.65 -4.28 -13.09
C SER A 90 4.84 -5.11 -12.61
N GLY A 91 5.74 -4.50 -11.83
CA GLY A 91 6.94 -5.15 -11.31
C GLY A 91 6.65 -6.15 -10.18
N VAL A 92 7.62 -7.01 -9.91
CA VAL A 92 7.61 -7.90 -8.73
C VAL A 92 8.18 -7.16 -7.52
N LYS A 93 7.65 -7.42 -6.33
CA LYS A 93 8.24 -6.96 -5.08
C LYS A 93 8.42 -8.14 -4.13
N ARG A 94 9.67 -8.50 -3.85
CA ARG A 94 10.07 -9.59 -2.94
C ARG A 94 10.59 -9.10 -1.60
N ASN A 95 10.96 -7.84 -1.52
CA ASN A 95 11.53 -7.23 -0.34
C ASN A 95 11.23 -5.73 -0.29
N PHE A 96 11.35 -5.20 0.92
CA PHE A 96 11.81 -3.86 1.16
C PHE A 96 13.32 -3.92 1.38
N SER A 97 14.07 -3.10 0.66
CA SER A 97 15.50 -2.90 0.89
C SER A 97 15.76 -1.48 1.30
N PHE A 98 16.56 -1.28 2.33
CA PHE A 98 17.00 0.01 2.84
C PHE A 98 18.52 0.02 2.83
N VAL A 99 19.13 0.92 2.07
CA VAL A 99 20.59 1.00 1.92
C VAL A 99 20.99 2.39 2.37
N TYR A 100 21.90 2.46 3.34
CA TYR A 100 22.34 3.73 3.91
C TYR A 100 23.50 4.33 3.11
N HIS A 101 23.48 5.66 2.94
CA HIS A 101 24.46 6.41 2.19
C HIS A 101 25.09 7.51 3.03
N GLN A 102 26.36 7.79 2.75
CA GLN A 102 27.11 8.92 3.27
C GLN A 102 27.59 9.76 2.08
N ASP A 103 27.57 11.09 2.22
CA ASP A 103 27.93 12.01 1.13
C ASP A 103 29.35 11.72 0.59
N GLY A 104 29.44 11.54 -0.73
CA GLY A 104 30.69 11.29 -1.43
C GLY A 104 31.30 9.89 -1.24
N ALA A 105 30.67 9.02 -0.45
CA ALA A 105 31.18 7.68 -0.16
C ALA A 105 30.30 6.59 -0.79
N ARG A 106 30.92 5.46 -1.17
CA ARG A 106 30.16 4.26 -1.56
C ARG A 106 29.45 3.68 -0.35
N SER A 107 28.30 3.06 -0.59
CA SER A 107 27.54 2.33 0.43
C SER A 107 28.38 1.18 0.98
N LYS A 108 28.34 0.99 2.30
CA LYS A 108 29.07 -0.12 2.92
C LYS A 108 28.27 -1.42 2.75
N PRO A 109 28.94 -2.56 2.47
CA PRO A 109 28.25 -3.84 2.28
C PRO A 109 27.38 -4.31 3.44
N THR A 110 27.60 -3.80 4.66
CA THR A 110 26.86 -4.18 5.87
C THR A 110 25.81 -3.15 6.31
N GLU A 111 25.81 -1.95 5.70
CA GLU A 111 24.90 -0.85 6.05
C GLU A 111 23.63 -0.89 5.19
N TYR A 112 22.94 -2.03 5.24
CA TYR A 112 21.62 -2.18 4.65
C TYR A 112 20.70 -3.02 5.56
N ASN A 113 19.40 -2.90 5.34
CA ASN A 113 18.41 -3.82 5.89
C ASN A 113 17.50 -4.35 4.79
N GLN A 114 17.06 -5.61 4.93
CA GLN A 114 15.99 -6.18 4.11
C GLN A 114 14.86 -6.75 4.96
N TYR A 115 13.63 -6.54 4.50
CA TYR A 115 12.45 -7.26 4.99
C TYR A 115 11.69 -7.90 3.82
N PRO A 116 11.52 -9.23 3.78
CA PRO A 116 10.87 -9.89 2.67
C PRO A 116 9.36 -9.69 2.64
N THR A 117 8.82 -9.89 1.45
CA THR A 117 7.40 -10.15 1.23
C THR A 117 7.20 -11.67 1.07
N TRP A 118 5.95 -12.11 1.04
CA TRP A 118 5.64 -13.54 0.98
C TRP A 118 5.99 -14.18 -0.36
N GLY A 119 6.40 -15.44 -0.34
CA GLY A 119 6.47 -16.26 -1.55
C GLY A 119 5.08 -16.70 -2.05
N PRO A 120 5.03 -17.33 -3.24
CA PRO A 120 3.83 -18.04 -3.68
C PRO A 120 3.37 -19.08 -2.65
N PRO A 121 2.05 -19.32 -2.50
CA PRO A 121 0.95 -18.85 -3.35
C PRO A 121 0.32 -17.50 -2.93
N ILE A 122 0.81 -16.88 -1.85
CA ILE A 122 0.16 -15.70 -1.28
C ILE A 122 0.81 -14.40 -1.77
N GLY A 123 2.13 -14.38 -1.93
CA GLY A 123 2.86 -13.32 -2.63
C GLY A 123 3.61 -13.86 -3.86
N PRO A 124 4.67 -13.20 -4.35
CA PRO A 124 5.22 -11.92 -3.88
C PRO A 124 4.25 -10.76 -4.06
N ASP A 125 4.54 -9.67 -3.35
CA ASP A 125 3.87 -8.39 -3.52
C ASP A 125 4.24 -7.80 -4.90
N SER A 126 3.68 -6.65 -5.23
CA SER A 126 3.77 -6.06 -6.56
C SER A 126 4.23 -4.61 -6.51
N HIS A 127 4.91 -4.19 -7.57
CA HIS A 127 4.96 -2.78 -7.97
C HIS A 127 3.85 -2.55 -8.98
N PHE A 128 2.73 -1.99 -8.53
CA PHE A 128 1.59 -1.65 -9.38
C PHE A 128 1.97 -0.59 -10.40
N PHE A 129 1.86 -0.96 -11.69
CA PHE A 129 1.83 0.02 -12.75
C PHE A 129 0.43 0.65 -12.81
N ARG A 130 0.25 1.73 -12.04
CA ARG A 130 -1.06 2.25 -11.63
C ARG A 130 -1.99 2.61 -12.76
N GLN A 131 -1.47 2.98 -13.93
CA GLN A 131 -2.30 3.28 -15.08
C GLN A 131 -3.11 2.07 -15.59
N ASP A 132 -2.55 0.87 -15.49
CA ASP A 132 -3.22 -0.37 -15.88
C ASP A 132 -4.11 -0.86 -14.72
N VAL A 133 -3.60 -0.82 -13.50
CA VAL A 133 -4.31 -1.30 -12.30
C VAL A 133 -5.59 -0.49 -12.04
N ASP A 134 -5.51 0.84 -12.09
CA ASP A 134 -6.67 1.71 -11.89
C ASP A 134 -7.66 1.54 -13.05
N ALA A 135 -7.19 1.43 -14.29
CA ALA A 135 -8.06 1.20 -15.45
C ALA A 135 -8.79 -0.14 -15.35
N TYR A 136 -8.10 -1.21 -14.93
CA TYR A 136 -8.70 -2.52 -14.70
C TYR A 136 -9.81 -2.45 -13.65
N MET A 137 -9.54 -1.88 -12.47
CA MET A 137 -10.57 -1.80 -11.44
C MET A 137 -11.74 -0.89 -11.83
N TYR A 138 -11.49 0.17 -12.60
CA TYR A 138 -12.57 0.97 -13.18
C TYR A 138 -13.48 0.11 -14.08
N GLN A 139 -12.91 -0.70 -14.96
CA GLN A 139 -13.67 -1.61 -15.82
C GLN A 139 -14.40 -2.72 -15.03
N VAL A 140 -13.78 -3.26 -13.98
CA VAL A 140 -14.43 -4.22 -13.07
C VAL A 140 -15.69 -3.59 -12.47
N ALA A 141 -15.61 -2.34 -11.98
CA ALA A 141 -16.78 -1.65 -11.45
C ALA A 141 -17.91 -1.50 -12.50
N LEU A 142 -17.57 -1.15 -13.74
CA LEU A 142 -18.54 -1.06 -14.84
C LEU A 142 -19.21 -2.42 -15.13
N SER A 143 -18.44 -3.52 -15.11
CA SER A 143 -18.96 -4.87 -15.36
C SER A 143 -20.01 -5.33 -14.33
N TYR A 144 -19.97 -4.75 -13.11
CA TYR A 144 -20.97 -4.99 -12.06
C TYR A 144 -22.16 -4.01 -12.11
N GLY A 145 -22.21 -3.12 -13.09
CA GLY A 145 -23.35 -2.22 -13.33
C GLY A 145 -23.15 -0.78 -12.86
N THR A 146 -21.95 -0.43 -12.36
CA THR A 146 -21.59 0.97 -12.08
C THR A 146 -21.71 1.80 -13.36
N LYS A 147 -22.26 3.01 -13.27
CA LYS A 147 -22.17 3.99 -14.35
C LYS A 147 -20.89 4.80 -14.19
N GLY A 148 -20.18 5.04 -15.29
CA GLY A 148 -18.90 5.75 -15.28
C GLY A 148 -18.93 6.96 -16.20
N LEU A 149 -18.50 8.10 -15.68
CA LEU A 149 -18.15 9.29 -16.44
C LEU A 149 -16.65 9.53 -16.29
N THR A 150 -15.97 9.67 -17.41
CA THR A 150 -14.56 10.08 -17.48
C THR A 150 -14.48 11.43 -18.17
N HIS A 151 -13.34 12.11 -18.08
CA HIS A 151 -13.15 13.47 -18.61
C HIS A 151 -14.24 14.44 -18.15
N THR A 152 -14.74 14.25 -16.93
CA THR A 152 -15.87 14.99 -16.38
C THR A 152 -15.48 15.50 -15.00
N ALA A 153 -15.10 16.78 -14.92
CA ALA A 153 -14.80 17.39 -13.64
C ALA A 153 -16.09 17.68 -12.86
N VAL A 154 -16.06 17.40 -11.56
CA VAL A 154 -17.07 17.89 -10.61
C VAL A 154 -16.69 19.31 -10.22
N THR A 155 -17.61 20.25 -10.36
CA THR A 155 -17.38 21.67 -10.12
C THR A 155 -18.01 22.16 -8.83
N ASP A 156 -19.10 21.53 -8.39
CA ASP A 156 -19.80 21.90 -7.16
C ASP A 156 -20.60 20.73 -6.57
N VAL A 157 -20.82 20.75 -5.25
CA VAL A 157 -21.58 19.75 -4.50
C VAL A 157 -22.48 20.43 -3.47
N VAL A 158 -23.79 20.19 -3.58
CA VAL A 158 -24.79 20.78 -2.69
C VAL A 158 -25.47 19.68 -1.86
N PHE A 159 -25.46 19.85 -0.54
CA PHE A 159 -26.07 18.90 0.39
C PHE A 159 -27.47 19.36 0.82
N GLY A 160 -28.47 18.51 0.59
CA GLY A 160 -29.81 18.62 1.17
C GLY A 160 -30.00 17.62 2.31
N ALA A 161 -31.19 17.64 2.93
CA ALA A 161 -31.52 16.73 4.04
C ALA A 161 -31.49 15.24 3.63
N ASP A 162 -32.05 14.94 2.45
CA ASP A 162 -32.26 13.56 1.99
C ASP A 162 -31.35 13.12 0.84
N LYS A 163 -30.64 14.08 0.22
CA LYS A 163 -29.85 13.85 -0.99
C LYS A 163 -28.68 14.82 -1.08
N VAL A 164 -27.73 14.47 -1.94
CA VAL A 164 -26.64 15.32 -2.40
C VAL A 164 -26.77 15.52 -3.91
N THR A 165 -26.59 16.76 -4.35
CA THR A 165 -26.58 17.16 -5.76
C THR A 165 -25.15 17.46 -6.18
N VAL A 166 -24.73 16.88 -7.30
CA VAL A 166 -23.37 16.99 -7.86
C VAL A 166 -23.45 17.68 -9.21
N HIS A 167 -22.78 18.82 -9.33
CA HIS A 167 -22.67 19.56 -10.58
C HIS A 167 -21.37 19.20 -11.28
N THR A 168 -21.49 18.91 -12.58
CA THR A 168 -20.34 18.61 -13.44
C THR A 168 -20.13 19.71 -14.46
N GLU A 169 -18.89 19.86 -14.92
CA GLU A 169 -18.53 20.86 -15.92
C GLU A 169 -19.29 20.69 -17.25
N SER A 170 -19.54 19.45 -17.67
CA SER A 170 -20.02 19.16 -19.03
C SER A 170 -21.19 18.17 -19.12
N GLN A 171 -21.54 17.45 -18.05
CA GLN A 171 -22.57 16.41 -18.06
C GLN A 171 -23.85 16.82 -17.32
N GLY A 172 -23.90 18.04 -16.77
CA GLY A 172 -25.02 18.57 -16.00
C GLY A 172 -25.03 18.10 -14.55
N GLU A 173 -26.23 17.90 -14.02
CA GLU A 173 -26.51 17.60 -12.62
C GLU A 173 -26.81 16.10 -12.40
N PHE A 174 -26.33 15.57 -11.27
CA PHE A 174 -26.66 14.24 -10.76
C PHE A 174 -27.02 14.29 -9.27
N GLU A 175 -27.94 13.45 -8.84
CA GLU A 175 -28.37 13.34 -7.45
C GLU A 175 -28.00 11.96 -6.87
N ALA A 176 -27.62 11.92 -5.60
CA ALA A 176 -27.45 10.67 -4.86
C ALA A 176 -27.94 10.75 -3.41
N LYS A 177 -28.08 9.60 -2.75
CA LYS A 177 -28.36 9.55 -1.30
C LYS A 177 -27.09 9.75 -0.46
N TYR A 178 -25.92 9.51 -1.04
CA TYR A 178 -24.61 9.66 -0.41
C TYR A 178 -23.50 9.93 -1.43
N LEU A 179 -22.48 10.69 -1.05
CA LEU A 179 -21.30 10.95 -1.87
C LEU A 179 -20.02 10.43 -1.21
N VAL A 180 -19.16 9.75 -1.97
CA VAL A 180 -17.83 9.37 -1.54
C VAL A 180 -16.80 10.14 -2.35
N ASP A 181 -15.99 10.95 -1.69
CA ASP A 181 -14.87 11.63 -2.32
C ASP A 181 -13.62 10.74 -2.28
N ALA A 182 -13.19 10.31 -3.45
CA ALA A 182 -11.99 9.53 -3.72
C ALA A 182 -10.95 10.32 -4.53
N GLY A 183 -11.07 11.66 -4.60
CA GLY A 183 -10.28 12.57 -5.43
C GLY A 183 -8.83 12.81 -4.97
N GLY A 184 -8.44 12.24 -3.83
CA GLY A 184 -7.08 12.35 -3.31
C GLY A 184 -6.75 13.78 -2.82
N MET A 185 -5.53 14.24 -3.10
CA MET A 185 -5.09 15.58 -2.69
C MET A 185 -6.02 16.70 -3.21
N ARG A 186 -6.60 16.52 -4.39
CA ARG A 186 -7.59 17.42 -5.03
C ARG A 186 -9.03 17.00 -4.68
N SER A 187 -9.29 16.78 -3.40
CA SER A 187 -10.61 16.43 -2.88
C SER A 187 -11.56 17.62 -3.03
N ILE A 188 -12.64 17.43 -3.79
CA ILE A 188 -13.67 18.46 -3.98
C ILE A 188 -14.36 18.79 -2.65
N LEU A 189 -14.67 17.78 -1.84
CA LEU A 189 -15.28 18.00 -0.53
C LEU A 189 -14.32 18.65 0.46
N GLY A 190 -13.02 18.38 0.32
CA GLY A 190 -11.98 19.06 1.09
C GLY A 190 -12.08 20.58 0.97
N GLU A 191 -12.36 21.07 -0.23
CA GLU A 191 -12.49 22.49 -0.57
C GLU A 191 -13.92 23.00 -0.28
N THR A 192 -14.96 22.38 -0.83
CA THR A 192 -16.36 22.84 -0.72
C THR A 192 -16.87 22.91 0.72
N LEU A 193 -16.40 22.01 1.60
CA LEU A 193 -16.81 21.95 3.01
C LEU A 193 -15.78 22.53 3.98
N ASP A 194 -14.74 23.22 3.48
CA ASP A 194 -13.66 23.81 4.29
C ASP A 194 -13.05 22.77 5.26
N LEU A 195 -12.80 21.55 4.78
CA LEU A 195 -12.29 20.47 5.64
C LEU A 195 -10.77 20.55 5.81
N ARG A 196 -10.06 21.11 4.83
CA ARG A 196 -8.60 21.19 4.85
C ARG A 196 -8.11 22.04 6.01
N ILE A 197 -7.16 21.50 6.76
CA ILE A 197 -6.47 22.18 7.87
C ILE A 197 -4.98 22.14 7.65
N ASP A 198 -4.25 23.00 8.37
CA ASP A 198 -2.80 22.83 8.49
C ASP A 198 -2.52 21.44 9.07
N PRO A 199 -1.76 20.57 8.37
CA PRO A 199 -1.56 19.20 8.80
C PRO A 199 -0.86 19.16 10.16
N PRO A 200 -1.52 18.60 11.21
CA PRO A 200 -1.00 18.56 12.58
C PRO A 200 0.03 17.45 12.78
N TYR A 201 0.79 17.14 11.72
CA TYR A 201 1.70 16.02 11.64
C TYR A 201 3.14 16.46 11.97
N ARG A 202 3.83 15.63 12.74
CA ARG A 202 5.27 15.75 13.07
C ARG A 202 6.12 15.70 11.81
N THR A 203 5.74 14.85 10.85
CA THR A 203 6.44 14.67 9.58
C THR A 203 6.34 15.95 8.74
N ARG A 204 7.49 16.43 8.28
CA ARG A 204 7.64 17.62 7.45
C ARG A 204 8.54 17.30 6.27
N SER A 205 8.00 16.60 5.29
CA SER A 205 8.77 16.18 4.11
C SER A 205 8.19 16.73 2.81
N ARG A 206 9.05 16.86 1.81
CA ARG A 206 8.70 17.17 0.41
C ARG A 206 9.26 16.10 -0.51
N THR A 207 8.70 15.98 -1.70
CA THR A 207 9.09 14.94 -2.66
C THR A 207 9.37 15.52 -4.04
N ILE A 208 10.32 14.92 -4.75
CA ILE A 208 10.60 15.17 -6.17
C ILE A 208 10.65 13.81 -6.87
N PHE A 209 9.85 13.60 -7.92
CA PHE A 209 9.80 12.29 -8.58
C PHE A 209 9.50 12.35 -10.07
N SER A 210 9.85 11.27 -10.76
CA SER A 210 9.43 10.98 -12.13
C SER A 210 9.48 9.47 -12.42
N HIS A 211 9.10 9.07 -13.63
CA HIS A 211 9.41 7.76 -14.18
C HIS A 211 10.58 7.87 -15.14
N PHE A 212 11.43 6.84 -15.12
CA PHE A 212 12.66 6.78 -15.88
C PHE A 212 12.72 5.49 -16.70
N THR A 213 13.42 5.53 -17.83
CA THR A 213 14.00 4.35 -18.47
C THR A 213 15.50 4.30 -18.17
N GLY A 214 16.16 3.15 -18.36
CA GLY A 214 17.63 3.06 -18.24
C GLY A 214 18.17 3.09 -16.81
N VAL A 215 17.32 2.96 -15.79
CA VAL A 215 17.76 2.78 -14.41
C VAL A 215 18.36 1.39 -14.27
N ARG A 216 19.61 1.29 -13.78
CA ARG A 216 20.27 0.00 -13.62
C ARG A 216 19.75 -0.74 -12.38
N PRO A 217 19.74 -2.09 -12.38
CA PRO A 217 19.58 -2.85 -11.16
C PRO A 217 20.64 -2.43 -10.13
N PHE A 218 20.23 -2.16 -8.88
CA PHE A 218 21.19 -1.79 -7.85
C PHE A 218 22.22 -2.90 -7.59
N ASP A 219 21.79 -4.16 -7.78
CA ASP A 219 22.63 -5.35 -7.72
C ASP A 219 23.84 -5.31 -8.68
N ASP A 220 23.80 -4.48 -9.74
CA ASP A 220 24.89 -4.37 -10.72
C ASP A 220 25.91 -3.28 -10.37
N VAL A 221 25.59 -2.41 -9.40
CA VAL A 221 26.42 -1.24 -9.06
C VAL A 221 27.04 -1.30 -7.67
N VAL A 222 26.44 -2.07 -6.75
CA VAL A 222 27.02 -2.30 -5.42
C VAL A 222 28.16 -3.31 -5.43
N GLU A 223 28.95 -3.29 -4.35
CA GLU A 223 29.97 -4.31 -4.10
C GLU A 223 29.35 -5.70 -3.98
N THR A 224 30.07 -6.71 -4.47
CA THR A 224 29.58 -8.10 -4.50
C THR A 224 29.23 -8.62 -3.12
N ASP A 225 29.98 -8.25 -2.09
CA ASP A 225 29.78 -8.71 -0.72
C ASP A 225 28.41 -8.27 -0.17
N ALA A 226 27.93 -7.08 -0.56
CA ALA A 226 26.60 -6.59 -0.19
C ALA A 226 25.47 -7.49 -0.72
N ARG A 227 25.71 -8.20 -1.83
CA ARG A 227 24.76 -9.16 -2.41
C ARG A 227 24.77 -10.51 -1.70
N THR A 228 25.89 -10.90 -1.09
CA THR A 228 26.03 -12.25 -0.50
C THR A 228 25.17 -12.44 0.74
N GLY A 229 24.89 -11.38 1.50
CA GLY A 229 24.00 -11.40 2.66
C GLY A 229 22.52 -11.11 2.34
N ALA A 230 22.20 -10.66 1.12
CA ALA A 230 20.84 -10.29 0.75
C ALA A 230 19.98 -11.52 0.45
N ILE A 231 18.78 -11.60 1.03
CA ILE A 231 17.87 -12.75 0.84
C ILE A 231 17.23 -12.79 -0.56
N SER A 232 17.21 -11.67 -1.26
CA SER A 232 16.74 -11.53 -2.64
C SER A 232 17.37 -10.29 -3.28
N PRO A 233 17.44 -10.21 -4.62
CA PRO A 233 18.02 -9.06 -5.31
C PRO A 233 17.34 -7.75 -4.90
N PHE A 234 18.12 -6.69 -4.71
CA PHE A 234 17.64 -5.34 -4.38
C PHE A 234 16.66 -4.85 -5.45
N SER A 235 16.98 -5.10 -6.73
CA SER A 235 16.14 -4.75 -7.88
C SER A 235 14.81 -5.50 -7.96
N GLN A 236 14.65 -6.62 -7.24
CA GLN A 236 13.38 -7.36 -7.16
C GLN A 236 12.51 -6.91 -5.98
N GLY A 237 12.80 -5.75 -5.38
CA GLY A 237 12.01 -5.16 -4.30
C GLY A 237 11.92 -3.65 -4.41
N THR A 238 11.31 -3.02 -3.40
CA THR A 238 11.32 -1.57 -3.27
C THR A 238 12.62 -1.17 -2.58
N LEU A 239 13.51 -0.50 -3.30
CA LEU A 239 14.77 -0.02 -2.77
C LEU A 239 14.61 1.41 -2.22
N HIS A 240 15.19 1.63 -1.04
CA HIS A 240 15.21 2.91 -0.34
C HIS A 240 16.68 3.30 -0.13
N HIS A 241 17.15 4.34 -0.80
CA HIS A 241 18.43 4.97 -0.50
C HIS A 241 18.23 5.92 0.67
N LEU A 242 18.73 5.58 1.85
CA LEU A 242 18.61 6.38 3.06
C LEU A 242 19.82 7.29 3.24
N PHE A 243 19.60 8.49 3.75
CA PHE A 243 20.66 9.43 4.12
C PHE A 243 20.13 10.41 5.18
N GLU A 244 21.02 11.14 5.83
CA GLU A 244 20.63 12.08 6.89
C GLU A 244 19.58 13.10 6.39
N GLY A 245 18.39 13.05 7.00
CA GLY A 245 17.22 13.89 6.68
C GLY A 245 16.55 13.65 5.33
N GLY A 246 16.77 12.50 4.69
CA GLY A 246 16.03 12.17 3.48
C GLY A 246 16.20 10.74 3.00
N TRP A 247 15.45 10.40 1.97
CA TRP A 247 15.53 9.09 1.34
C TRP A 247 15.07 9.13 -0.11
N ALA A 248 15.44 8.15 -0.92
CA ALA A 248 14.95 7.99 -2.28
C ALA A 248 14.37 6.60 -2.51
N TRP A 249 13.26 6.49 -3.24
CA TRP A 249 12.77 5.19 -3.72
C TRP A 249 13.28 4.89 -5.12
N VAL A 250 13.54 3.61 -5.37
CA VAL A 250 13.68 3.04 -6.71
C VAL A 250 12.75 1.83 -6.83
N ILE A 251 11.74 1.96 -7.68
CA ILE A 251 10.63 1.00 -7.87
C ILE A 251 10.63 0.58 -9.34
N PRO A 252 11.38 -0.46 -9.72
CA PRO A 252 11.41 -0.94 -11.10
C PRO A 252 10.13 -1.71 -11.46
N PHE A 253 9.68 -1.54 -12.70
CA PHE A 253 8.59 -2.31 -13.29
C PHE A 253 9.10 -3.44 -14.20
N ASP A 254 10.35 -3.37 -14.64
CA ASP A 254 11.04 -4.28 -15.56
C ASP A 254 11.86 -5.38 -14.87
N ASN A 255 11.62 -5.60 -13.57
CA ASN A 255 12.46 -6.42 -12.69
C ASN A 255 12.12 -7.93 -12.65
N TYR A 256 11.43 -8.44 -13.67
CA TYR A 256 11.15 -9.87 -13.81
C TYR A 256 11.07 -10.26 -15.29
N LEU A 257 11.36 -11.52 -15.59
CA LEU A 257 11.53 -12.02 -16.96
C LEU A 257 10.30 -11.79 -17.87
N GLY A 258 9.10 -11.80 -17.31
CA GLY A 258 7.85 -11.62 -18.05
C GLY A 258 7.35 -10.18 -18.11
N SER A 259 8.14 -9.20 -17.67
CA SER A 259 7.73 -7.80 -17.73
C SER A 259 7.70 -7.30 -19.16
N THR A 260 6.69 -6.52 -19.50
CA THR A 260 6.60 -5.77 -20.75
C THR A 260 7.00 -4.29 -20.57
N SER A 261 7.23 -3.85 -19.33
CA SER A 261 7.65 -2.49 -19.03
C SER A 261 9.17 -2.31 -19.20
N ARG A 262 9.59 -1.06 -19.40
CA ARG A 262 10.98 -0.59 -19.35
C ARG A 262 11.15 0.55 -18.33
N LEU A 263 10.11 0.79 -17.55
CA LEU A 263 10.01 1.93 -16.67
C LEU A 263 10.48 1.58 -15.26
N CYS A 264 10.99 2.59 -14.58
CA CYS A 264 11.29 2.57 -13.16
C CYS A 264 10.79 3.88 -12.54
N SER A 265 10.04 3.78 -11.46
CA SER A 265 9.63 4.93 -10.67
C SER A 265 10.75 5.30 -9.70
N VAL A 266 11.18 6.57 -9.73
CA VAL A 266 12.23 7.08 -8.86
C VAL A 266 11.81 8.42 -8.29
N GLY A 267 11.95 8.58 -6.98
CA GLY A 267 11.66 9.82 -6.29
C GLY A 267 12.50 9.99 -5.04
N ILE A 268 12.73 11.24 -4.66
CA ILE A 268 13.51 11.64 -3.49
C ILE A 268 12.60 12.41 -2.56
N ASN A 269 12.61 12.00 -1.30
CA ASN A 269 11.90 12.60 -0.19
C ASN A 269 12.90 13.27 0.75
N LEU A 270 12.61 14.51 1.10
CA LEU A 270 13.53 15.39 1.81
C LEU A 270 12.81 16.03 2.99
N ASP A 271 13.45 16.02 4.16
CA ASP A 271 13.04 16.84 5.29
C ASP A 271 13.08 18.33 4.88
N VAL A 272 11.98 19.03 5.10
CA VAL A 272 11.80 20.43 4.65
C VAL A 272 12.71 21.39 5.43
N ASP A 273 12.97 21.11 6.69
CA ASP A 273 13.73 21.99 7.58
C ASP A 273 15.24 21.81 7.32
N ARG A 274 15.70 20.60 6.97
CA ARG A 274 17.09 20.34 6.57
C ARG A 274 17.40 20.68 5.11
N TYR A 275 16.48 20.36 4.21
CA TYR A 275 16.62 20.59 2.76
C TYR A 275 15.48 21.48 2.27
N PRO A 276 15.50 22.78 2.59
CA PRO A 276 14.49 23.71 2.09
C PRO A 276 14.54 23.77 0.55
N MET A 277 13.41 24.14 -0.05
CA MET A 277 13.33 24.32 -1.49
C MET A 277 14.20 25.49 -1.92
N ASP A 278 15.07 25.25 -2.89
CA ASP A 278 15.89 26.28 -3.51
C ASP A 278 15.15 26.87 -4.73
N PRO A 279 14.72 28.15 -4.69
CA PRO A 279 13.96 28.75 -5.78
C PRO A 279 14.79 28.95 -7.06
N GLU A 280 16.12 28.83 -6.99
CA GLU A 280 17.01 28.95 -8.15
C GLU A 280 17.15 27.64 -8.94
N LEU A 281 16.73 26.51 -8.36
CA LEU A 281 16.82 25.19 -8.98
C LEU A 281 15.47 24.75 -9.57
N THR A 282 15.51 24.19 -10.78
CA THR A 282 14.39 23.40 -11.28
C THR A 282 14.27 22.07 -10.50
N PRO A 283 13.09 21.43 -10.45
CA PRO A 283 12.94 20.11 -9.85
C PRO A 283 13.92 19.06 -10.38
N GLU A 284 14.24 19.12 -11.67
CA GLU A 284 15.23 18.23 -12.29
C GLU A 284 16.65 18.49 -11.78
N GLN A 285 17.08 19.75 -11.74
CA GLN A 285 18.41 20.13 -11.24
C GLN A 285 18.58 19.73 -9.77
N GLU A 286 17.57 19.97 -8.94
CA GLU A 286 17.59 19.58 -7.54
C GLU A 286 17.59 18.05 -7.36
N PHE A 287 16.79 17.32 -8.15
CA PHE A 287 16.80 15.86 -8.14
C PHE A 287 18.21 15.31 -8.40
N TRP A 288 18.86 15.77 -9.49
CA TRP A 288 20.20 15.31 -9.84
C TRP A 288 21.27 15.77 -8.84
N LYS A 289 21.13 16.96 -8.25
CA LYS A 289 21.98 17.43 -7.13
C LYS A 289 21.98 16.43 -5.99
N HIS A 290 20.83 15.86 -5.63
CA HIS A 290 20.76 14.84 -4.57
C HIS A 290 21.24 13.45 -5.02
N VAL A 291 20.96 13.03 -6.25
CA VAL A 291 21.49 11.77 -6.82
C VAL A 291 23.02 11.78 -6.83
N ASP A 292 23.63 12.88 -7.27
CA ASP A 292 25.08 13.01 -7.46
C ASP A 292 25.88 13.01 -6.15
N ARG A 293 25.22 13.22 -4.99
CA ARG A 293 25.85 13.11 -3.66
C ARG A 293 26.35 11.69 -3.37
N PHE A 294 25.71 10.67 -3.92
CA PHE A 294 25.91 9.28 -3.52
C PHE A 294 26.42 8.43 -4.69
N PRO A 295 27.72 8.04 -4.70
CA PRO A 295 28.36 7.32 -5.80
C PRO A 295 27.59 6.12 -6.36
N ASP A 296 27.03 5.25 -5.51
CA ASP A 296 26.30 4.07 -5.97
C ASP A 296 24.91 4.41 -6.52
N PHE A 297 24.22 5.42 -5.97
CA PHE A 297 22.94 5.90 -6.52
C PHE A 297 23.14 6.61 -7.86
N ARG A 298 24.16 7.46 -7.95
CA ARG A 298 24.61 8.07 -9.22
C ARG A 298 24.96 7.01 -10.25
N ALA A 299 25.68 5.97 -9.86
CA ALA A 299 25.99 4.85 -10.74
C ALA A 299 24.70 4.16 -11.21
N GLN A 300 23.73 3.91 -10.32
CA GLN A 300 22.46 3.30 -10.69
C GLN A 300 21.69 4.13 -11.73
N MET A 301 21.74 5.45 -11.60
CA MET A 301 21.03 6.41 -12.46
C MET A 301 21.84 6.86 -13.69
N ALA A 302 23.04 6.34 -13.92
CA ALA A 302 23.97 6.85 -14.94
C ALA A 302 23.45 6.79 -16.39
N GLN A 303 22.48 5.92 -16.67
CA GLN A 303 21.83 5.79 -17.98
C GLN A 303 20.34 6.17 -17.92
N ALA A 304 19.89 6.72 -16.79
CA ALA A 304 18.49 7.00 -16.56
C ALA A 304 18.02 8.23 -17.35
N ALA A 305 16.89 8.10 -18.04
CA ALA A 305 16.25 9.21 -18.74
C ALA A 305 14.80 9.34 -18.27
N ALA A 306 14.41 10.53 -17.81
CA ALA A 306 13.05 10.80 -17.40
C ALA A 306 12.11 10.72 -18.61
N VAL A 307 11.04 9.91 -18.50
CA VAL A 307 10.02 9.78 -19.57
C VAL A 307 8.78 10.62 -19.30
N ARG A 308 8.81 11.41 -18.22
CA ARG A 308 7.75 12.34 -17.81
C ARG A 308 8.36 13.57 -17.13
N PRO A 309 7.64 14.70 -17.10
CA PRO A 309 8.05 15.85 -16.30
C PRO A 309 8.24 15.48 -14.83
N TYR A 310 9.25 16.07 -14.20
CA TYR A 310 9.45 15.98 -12.75
C TYR A 310 8.30 16.65 -12.02
N THR A 311 7.78 15.98 -10.99
CA THR A 311 6.81 16.56 -10.05
C THR A 311 7.52 16.84 -8.74
N ALA A 312 7.36 18.05 -8.21
CA ALA A 312 7.89 18.45 -6.90
C ALA A 312 6.77 18.99 -5.99
N SER A 313 6.80 18.61 -4.71
CA SER A 313 5.92 19.17 -3.67
C SER A 313 6.66 20.19 -2.80
N ARG A 314 5.92 21.09 -2.14
CA ARG A 314 6.47 21.99 -1.10
C ARG A 314 6.49 21.32 0.27
N ARG A 315 5.32 20.84 0.71
CA ARG A 315 5.12 19.93 1.82
C ARG A 315 4.16 18.86 1.32
N SER A 316 4.50 17.59 1.50
CA SER A 316 3.70 16.48 1.00
C SER A 316 2.48 16.22 1.87
N GLN A 317 2.60 16.48 3.18
CA GLN A 317 1.53 16.23 4.13
C GLN A 317 0.35 17.16 3.92
N PHE A 318 -0.86 16.63 4.08
CA PHE A 318 -2.11 17.39 4.19
C PHE A 318 -3.08 16.64 5.10
N ALA A 319 -4.06 17.36 5.65
CA ALA A 319 -5.06 16.78 6.54
C ALA A 319 -6.43 17.44 6.36
N SER A 320 -7.48 16.68 6.66
CA SER A 320 -8.85 17.18 6.80
C SER A 320 -9.30 17.12 8.26
N LYS A 321 -10.03 18.10 8.79
CA LYS A 321 -10.58 18.04 10.17
C LYS A 321 -11.61 16.93 10.36
N GLN A 322 -12.29 16.54 9.29
CA GLN A 322 -13.38 15.57 9.29
C GLN A 322 -13.34 14.71 8.02
N VAL A 323 -13.76 13.45 8.15
CA VAL A 323 -13.75 12.40 7.13
C VAL A 323 -15.17 11.97 6.77
N VAL A 324 -16.14 12.14 7.66
CA VAL A 324 -17.54 11.69 7.46
C VAL A 324 -18.53 12.76 7.90
N GLY A 325 -19.65 12.86 7.20
CA GLY A 325 -20.83 13.64 7.57
C GLY A 325 -22.12 12.99 7.06
N ASP A 326 -23.25 13.68 7.20
CA ASP A 326 -24.59 13.10 7.04
C ASP A 326 -24.86 12.48 5.66
N ARG A 327 -24.18 12.98 4.63
CA ARG A 327 -24.38 12.55 3.24
C ARG A 327 -23.08 12.39 2.47
N TRP A 328 -21.96 12.34 3.17
CA TRP A 328 -20.66 12.23 2.54
C TRP A 328 -19.59 11.56 3.39
N CYS A 329 -18.61 10.96 2.72
CA CYS A 329 -17.33 10.64 3.34
C CYS A 329 -16.15 10.86 2.38
N LEU A 330 -14.96 11.05 2.95
CA LEU A 330 -13.69 11.02 2.24
C LEU A 330 -13.09 9.61 2.34
N LEU A 331 -12.55 9.09 1.24
CA LEU A 331 -11.59 7.99 1.33
C LEU A 331 -10.28 8.47 1.96
N PRO A 332 -9.46 7.58 2.54
CA PRO A 332 -8.32 7.99 3.36
C PRO A 332 -7.33 8.90 2.62
N HIS A 333 -7.01 8.59 1.36
CA HIS A 333 -6.12 9.39 0.52
C HIS A 333 -6.72 10.73 0.09
N ALA A 334 -8.05 10.90 0.19
CA ALA A 334 -8.71 12.20 0.03
C ALA A 334 -8.67 13.01 1.33
N SER A 335 -8.56 12.37 2.49
CA SER A 335 -8.53 13.01 3.79
C SER A 335 -7.13 13.45 4.21
N ASP A 336 -6.14 12.56 4.16
CA ASP A 336 -4.80 12.84 4.67
C ASP A 336 -3.71 12.11 3.88
N PHE A 337 -2.48 12.59 4.02
CA PHE A 337 -1.28 11.94 3.54
C PHE A 337 -0.10 12.27 4.47
N ILE A 338 0.79 11.29 4.70
CA ILE A 338 2.02 11.45 5.48
C ILE A 338 3.22 11.44 4.55
N ASP A 339 3.69 10.27 4.14
CA ASP A 339 4.90 10.11 3.34
C ASP A 339 4.80 8.78 2.56
N PRO A 340 5.46 8.63 1.40
CA PRO A 340 5.53 7.35 0.69
C PRO A 340 6.26 6.24 1.46
N LEU A 341 7.05 6.57 2.49
CA LEU A 341 7.82 5.60 3.27
C LEU A 341 6.88 4.54 3.87
N PHE A 342 7.30 3.27 3.76
CA PHE A 342 6.52 2.07 4.13
C PHE A 342 5.23 1.81 3.33
N SER A 343 4.94 2.59 2.28
CA SER A 343 3.83 2.35 1.35
C SER A 343 2.46 2.19 2.01
N SER A 344 2.19 2.98 3.05
CA SER A 344 1.03 2.84 3.94
C SER A 344 -0.31 3.20 3.31
N GLY A 345 -0.36 4.15 2.36
CA GLY A 345 -1.60 4.72 1.85
C GLY A 345 -2.56 3.69 1.24
N LEU A 346 -2.05 2.71 0.49
CA LEU A 346 -2.87 1.63 -0.07
C LEU A 346 -3.39 0.68 1.02
N ALA A 347 -2.56 0.37 2.03
CA ALA A 347 -2.95 -0.48 3.16
C ALA A 347 -4.09 0.17 3.98
N VAL A 348 -3.99 1.48 4.24
CA VAL A 348 -5.04 2.26 4.91
C VAL A 348 -6.33 2.26 4.09
N THR A 349 -6.21 2.44 2.77
CA THR A 349 -7.35 2.43 1.84
C THR A 349 -8.11 1.10 1.87
N VAL A 350 -7.42 -0.04 1.70
CA VAL A 350 -8.11 -1.35 1.63
C VAL A 350 -8.79 -1.73 2.95
N MET A 351 -8.20 -1.34 4.09
CA MET A 351 -8.81 -1.56 5.41
C MET A 351 -10.07 -0.70 5.60
N ILE A 352 -10.08 0.53 5.09
CA ILE A 352 -11.28 1.37 5.10
C ILE A 352 -12.35 0.84 4.15
N LEU A 353 -11.99 0.34 2.97
CA LEU A 353 -12.94 -0.30 2.07
C LEU A 353 -13.60 -1.53 2.72
N ASN A 354 -12.86 -2.27 3.55
CA ASN A 354 -13.40 -3.40 4.31
C ASN A 354 -14.54 -2.97 5.23
N ALA A 355 -14.43 -1.79 5.87
CA ALA A 355 -15.43 -1.25 6.78
C ALA A 355 -16.53 -0.42 6.08
N LEU A 356 -16.17 0.35 5.06
CA LEU A 356 -17.08 1.28 4.37
C LEU A 356 -18.07 0.55 3.46
N GLY A 357 -17.62 -0.51 2.76
CA GLY A 357 -18.45 -1.23 1.80
C GLY A 357 -19.77 -1.72 2.40
N HIS A 358 -19.70 -2.53 3.47
CA HIS A 358 -20.91 -3.05 4.10
C HIS A 358 -21.75 -1.96 4.77
N ARG A 359 -21.14 -0.92 5.36
CA ARG A 359 -21.87 0.20 5.95
C ARG A 359 -22.71 0.93 4.92
N LEU A 360 -22.18 1.18 3.72
CA LEU A 360 -22.92 1.81 2.63
C LEU A 360 -24.00 0.89 2.05
N ILE A 361 -23.71 -0.41 1.87
CA ILE A 361 -24.73 -1.40 1.44
C ILE A 361 -25.90 -1.39 2.44
N ASP A 362 -25.63 -1.45 3.74
CA ASP A 362 -26.65 -1.42 4.78
C ASP A 362 -27.36 -0.06 4.87
N ALA A 363 -26.65 1.05 4.67
CA ALA A 363 -27.23 2.39 4.66
C ALA A 363 -28.24 2.56 3.53
N VAL A 364 -27.91 2.09 2.32
CA VAL A 364 -28.80 2.13 1.15
C VAL A 364 -30.03 1.26 1.36
N ARG A 365 -29.86 0.03 1.86
CA ARG A 365 -30.97 -0.91 2.12
C ARG A 365 -31.95 -0.38 3.17
N ASN A 366 -31.44 0.25 4.22
CA ASN A 366 -32.25 0.74 5.34
C ASN A 366 -32.63 2.22 5.20
N ASN A 367 -32.22 2.88 4.11
CA ASN A 367 -32.32 4.33 3.91
C ASN A 367 -31.84 5.15 5.14
N ASN A 368 -30.73 4.73 5.75
CA ASN A 368 -30.20 5.36 6.96
C ASN A 368 -28.72 5.70 6.78
N PHE A 369 -28.46 6.98 6.52
CA PHE A 369 -27.14 7.55 6.27
C PHE A 369 -26.62 8.43 7.42
N ALA A 370 -27.21 8.29 8.62
CA ALA A 370 -26.81 9.07 9.78
C ALA A 370 -25.29 8.96 10.04
N THR A 371 -24.66 10.08 10.40
CA THR A 371 -23.21 10.21 10.56
C THR A 371 -22.63 9.15 11.51
N GLU A 372 -23.36 8.76 12.56
CA GLU A 372 -22.93 7.79 13.57
C GLU A 372 -22.61 6.42 12.97
N ARG A 373 -23.30 6.02 11.89
CA ARG A 373 -23.02 4.77 11.16
C ARG A 373 -21.58 4.74 10.64
N PHE A 374 -21.04 5.90 10.28
CA PHE A 374 -19.74 6.07 9.67
C PHE A 374 -18.67 6.57 10.64
N ALA A 375 -18.99 6.77 11.93
CA ALA A 375 -18.04 7.25 12.94
C ALA A 375 -16.75 6.41 13.02
N TYR A 376 -16.84 5.09 12.83
CA TYR A 376 -15.68 4.21 12.74
C TYR A 376 -14.68 4.64 11.66
N ILE A 377 -15.16 5.10 10.50
CA ILE A 377 -14.32 5.53 9.36
C ILE A 377 -13.49 6.76 9.76
N GLN A 378 -14.12 7.73 10.45
CA GLN A 378 -13.43 8.90 11.01
C GLN A 378 -12.35 8.49 12.02
N GLU A 379 -12.74 7.78 13.08
CA GLU A 379 -11.82 7.42 14.17
C GLU A 379 -10.66 6.59 13.67
N TRP A 380 -10.96 5.58 12.85
CA TRP A 380 -9.95 4.67 12.33
C TRP A 380 -8.95 5.38 11.41
N THR A 381 -9.44 6.19 10.47
CA THR A 381 -8.59 6.92 9.52
C THR A 381 -7.63 7.85 10.26
N LYS A 382 -8.14 8.64 11.23
CA LYS A 382 -7.30 9.56 12.01
C LYS A 382 -6.28 8.87 12.88
N ARG A 383 -6.67 7.76 13.54
CA ARG A 383 -5.73 6.96 14.34
C ARG A 383 -4.64 6.32 13.48
N SER A 384 -4.98 5.84 12.28
CA SER A 384 -4.00 5.23 11.38
C SER A 384 -3.00 6.27 10.86
N PHE A 385 -3.43 7.48 10.50
CA PHE A 385 -2.52 8.53 10.06
C PHE A 385 -1.66 9.12 11.19
N ASP A 386 -2.20 9.28 12.41
CA ASP A 386 -1.39 9.63 13.60
C ASP A 386 -0.31 8.59 13.89
N TYR A 387 -0.64 7.30 13.78
CA TYR A 387 0.36 6.23 13.93
C TYR A 387 1.45 6.31 12.85
N TYR A 388 1.06 6.43 11.58
CA TYR A 388 2.04 6.52 10.48
C TYR A 388 2.88 7.79 10.54
N ASP A 389 2.33 8.91 11.01
CA ASP A 389 3.09 10.13 11.24
C ASP A 389 4.19 9.91 12.28
N LYS A 390 3.89 9.27 13.41
CA LYS A 390 4.89 8.92 14.43
C LYS A 390 5.92 7.93 13.89
N LEU A 391 5.48 6.92 13.14
CA LEU A 391 6.36 5.93 12.54
C LEU A 391 7.35 6.59 11.55
N VAL A 392 6.85 7.45 10.67
CA VAL A 392 7.64 8.11 9.65
C VAL A 392 8.54 9.18 10.25
N SER A 393 8.03 10.08 11.11
CA SER A 393 8.85 11.12 11.76
C SER A 393 10.05 10.52 12.51
N ALA A 394 9.83 9.48 13.30
CA ALA A 394 10.92 8.76 13.96
C ALA A 394 11.88 8.08 12.98
N SER A 395 11.39 7.65 11.80
CA SER A 395 12.26 7.12 10.75
C SER A 395 13.21 8.19 10.20
N TYR A 396 12.71 9.40 9.91
CA TYR A 396 13.56 10.51 9.46
C TYR A 396 14.64 10.86 10.48
N THR A 397 14.29 10.93 11.78
CA THR A 397 15.29 11.10 12.86
C THR A 397 16.28 9.95 12.88
N SER A 398 15.82 8.70 12.74
CA SER A 398 16.71 7.55 12.75
C SER A 398 17.66 7.47 11.56
N PHE A 399 17.42 8.23 10.48
CA PHE A 399 18.36 8.34 9.35
C PHE A 399 19.63 9.15 9.69
N ASP A 400 19.79 9.65 10.91
CA ASP A 400 21.03 10.28 11.36
C ASP A 400 22.22 9.29 11.41
N SER A 401 21.95 7.98 11.56
CA SER A 401 22.96 6.93 11.43
C SER A 401 22.36 5.60 11.01
N PHE A 402 23.16 4.73 10.36
CA PHE A 402 22.70 3.38 10.03
C PHE A 402 22.31 2.58 11.28
N ASP A 403 23.05 2.70 12.38
CA ASP A 403 22.81 1.91 13.59
C ASP A 403 21.48 2.28 14.26
N LEU A 404 21.15 3.58 14.31
CA LEU A 404 19.88 4.03 14.85
C LEU A 404 18.70 3.61 13.95
N TRP A 405 18.86 3.75 12.62
CA TRP A 405 17.90 3.21 11.66
C TRP A 405 17.73 1.70 11.81
N ASN A 406 18.81 0.93 11.95
CA ASN A 406 18.78 -0.52 12.06
C ASN A 406 18.00 -0.98 13.31
N ALA A 407 18.13 -0.25 14.43
CA ALA A 407 17.31 -0.47 15.62
C ALA A 407 15.82 -0.14 15.35
N TRP A 408 15.54 1.04 14.78
CA TRP A 408 14.18 1.50 14.52
C TRP A 408 13.43 0.65 13.48
N PHE A 409 14.10 0.24 12.41
CA PHE A 409 13.59 -0.66 11.37
C PHE A 409 12.97 -1.94 11.97
N ARG A 410 13.58 -2.48 13.04
CA ARG A 410 13.11 -3.70 13.70
C ARG A 410 11.75 -3.51 14.37
N VAL A 411 11.47 -2.33 14.91
CA VAL A 411 10.14 -1.95 15.45
C VAL A 411 9.07 -2.07 14.37
N TRP A 412 9.33 -1.50 13.20
CA TRP A 412 8.43 -1.58 12.05
C TRP A 412 8.21 -3.02 11.57
N THR A 413 9.26 -3.83 11.46
CA THR A 413 9.11 -5.23 11.01
C THR A 413 8.22 -6.06 11.92
N ILE A 414 8.32 -5.86 13.25
CA ILE A 414 7.46 -6.53 14.22
C ILE A 414 6.01 -6.06 14.07
N GLY A 415 5.76 -4.75 13.96
CA GLY A 415 4.41 -4.23 13.67
C GLY A 415 3.81 -4.87 12.41
N THR A 416 4.61 -4.96 11.34
CA THR A 416 4.16 -5.50 10.05
C THR A 416 3.77 -6.97 10.17
N LEU A 417 4.56 -7.78 10.89
CA LEU A 417 4.23 -9.20 11.11
C LEU A 417 2.82 -9.38 11.68
N TYR A 418 2.48 -8.62 12.73
CA TYR A 418 1.19 -8.79 13.42
C TYR A 418 0.02 -8.16 12.66
N GLY A 419 0.21 -6.99 12.04
CA GLY A 419 -0.83 -6.36 11.22
C GLY A 419 -1.31 -7.29 10.10
N VAL A 420 -0.37 -7.88 9.38
CA VAL A 420 -0.66 -8.79 8.26
C VAL A 420 -1.29 -10.09 8.75
N ASN A 421 -0.75 -10.66 9.83
CA ASN A 421 -1.21 -11.95 10.32
C ASN A 421 -2.63 -11.88 10.92
N GLY A 422 -3.03 -10.74 11.49
CA GLY A 422 -4.42 -10.48 11.87
C GLY A 422 -5.38 -10.55 10.68
N GLN A 423 -4.99 -9.96 9.54
CA GLN A 423 -5.77 -10.05 8.31
C GLN A 423 -5.82 -11.47 7.72
N MET A 424 -4.71 -12.20 7.83
CA MET A 424 -4.59 -13.58 7.35
C MET A 424 -5.52 -14.54 8.10
N GLU A 425 -5.65 -14.41 9.42
CA GLU A 425 -6.55 -15.26 10.22
C GLU A 425 -8.01 -15.09 9.81
N ALA A 426 -8.47 -13.87 9.49
CA ALA A 426 -9.83 -13.66 8.97
C ALA A 426 -10.06 -14.40 7.65
N SER A 427 -9.08 -14.37 6.74
CA SER A 427 -9.09 -15.14 5.49
C SER A 427 -9.14 -16.66 5.72
N PHE A 428 -8.39 -17.17 6.71
CA PHE A 428 -8.39 -18.59 7.06
C PHE A 428 -9.70 -19.04 7.71
N ASP A 429 -10.27 -18.23 8.60
CA ASP A 429 -11.56 -18.49 9.22
C ASP A 429 -12.68 -18.50 8.18
N PHE A 430 -12.66 -17.57 7.22
CA PHE A 430 -13.55 -17.61 6.06
C PHE A 430 -13.35 -18.88 5.23
N SER A 431 -12.10 -19.27 4.93
CA SER A 431 -11.81 -20.46 4.10
C SER A 431 -12.29 -21.77 4.72
N LYS A 432 -12.45 -21.83 6.05
CA LYS A 432 -13.00 -22.97 6.79
C LYS A 432 -14.52 -22.92 6.90
N SER A 433 -15.08 -21.75 7.18
CA SER A 433 -16.49 -21.58 7.51
C SER A 433 -17.39 -21.20 6.32
N SER A 434 -16.79 -20.65 5.25
CA SER A 434 -17.48 -19.92 4.17
C SER A 434 -18.40 -18.79 4.67
N ASN A 435 -18.18 -18.30 5.90
CA ASN A 435 -19.00 -17.27 6.52
C ASN A 435 -18.31 -15.90 6.46
N ARG A 436 -18.90 -14.97 5.70
CA ARG A 436 -18.37 -13.61 5.49
C ARG A 436 -18.29 -12.76 6.77
N SER A 437 -18.98 -13.13 7.85
CA SER A 437 -18.82 -12.48 9.15
C SER A 437 -17.41 -12.64 9.74
N ALA A 438 -16.60 -13.60 9.25
CA ALA A 438 -15.20 -13.76 9.63
C ALA A 438 -14.37 -12.47 9.46
N PHE A 439 -14.76 -11.58 8.54
CA PHE A 439 -14.05 -10.31 8.30
C PHE A 439 -14.45 -9.18 9.25
N GLN A 440 -15.55 -9.32 10.03
CA GLN A 440 -15.94 -8.31 11.03
C GLN A 440 -14.89 -8.16 12.13
N VAL A 441 -14.12 -9.23 12.39
CA VAL A 441 -13.05 -9.23 13.39
C VAL A 441 -11.95 -8.20 13.07
N LEU A 442 -11.79 -7.81 11.80
CA LEU A 442 -10.84 -6.79 11.37
C LEU A 442 -11.22 -5.37 11.82
N GLU A 443 -12.41 -5.21 12.40
CA GLU A 443 -12.91 -3.96 12.96
C GLU A 443 -12.91 -3.98 14.50
N THR A 444 -12.44 -5.07 15.12
CA THR A 444 -12.41 -5.24 16.58
C THR A 444 -10.98 -5.41 17.12
N ARG A 445 -10.82 -5.22 18.43
CA ARG A 445 -9.55 -5.49 19.13
C ARG A 445 -9.21 -6.99 19.05
N PRO A 446 -7.94 -7.37 18.80
CA PRO A 446 -6.77 -6.49 18.57
C PRO A 446 -6.49 -6.19 17.08
N TYR A 447 -7.32 -6.66 16.14
CA TYR A 447 -7.03 -6.63 14.70
C TYR A 447 -7.40 -5.33 13.98
N ARG A 448 -8.14 -4.43 14.64
CA ARG A 448 -8.52 -3.15 14.04
C ARG A 448 -7.36 -2.19 13.85
N GLY A 449 -6.19 -2.38 14.47
CA GLY A 449 -5.05 -1.48 14.26
C GLY A 449 -4.24 -1.87 13.03
N ILE A 450 -3.83 -0.90 12.21
CA ILE A 450 -2.78 -1.13 11.21
C ILE A 450 -1.49 -1.54 11.92
N GLN A 451 -0.63 -2.38 11.32
CA GLN A 451 0.64 -2.80 11.95
C GLN A 451 0.45 -3.42 13.36
N GLY A 452 -0.75 -3.95 13.66
CA GLY A 452 -1.06 -4.58 14.95
C GLY A 452 -1.16 -3.62 16.15
N VAL A 453 -1.14 -2.31 15.94
CA VAL A 453 -0.95 -1.28 16.99
C VAL A 453 -2.08 -1.18 18.01
N ASP A 454 -3.19 -1.88 17.77
CA ASP A 454 -4.31 -1.93 18.71
C ASP A 454 -4.18 -3.09 19.71
N ASN A 455 -3.14 -3.93 19.57
CA ASN A 455 -2.65 -4.82 20.63
C ASN A 455 -1.81 -4.01 21.65
N ALA A 456 -2.10 -4.18 22.94
CA ALA A 456 -1.47 -3.41 24.01
C ALA A 456 0.06 -3.62 24.10
N THR A 457 0.55 -4.84 23.88
CA THR A 457 1.99 -5.14 23.93
C THR A 457 2.72 -4.49 22.76
N ILE A 458 2.16 -4.57 21.55
CA ILE A 458 2.73 -3.93 20.34
C ILE A 458 2.75 -2.41 20.53
N SER A 459 1.64 -1.83 21.00
CA SER A 459 1.51 -0.40 21.28
C SER A 459 2.52 0.09 22.33
N THR A 460 2.75 -0.71 23.38
CA THR A 460 3.73 -0.39 24.44
C THR A 460 5.16 -0.42 23.88
N MET A 461 5.53 -1.48 23.16
CA MET A 461 6.84 -1.59 22.51
C MET A 461 7.10 -0.43 21.54
N PHE A 462 6.11 -0.08 20.72
CA PHE A 462 6.20 1.06 19.81
C PHE A 462 6.37 2.37 20.56
N SER A 463 5.57 2.61 21.61
CA SER A 463 5.61 3.87 22.37
C SER A 463 6.92 4.06 23.13
N GLN A 464 7.46 2.99 23.72
CA GLN A 464 8.77 3.01 24.38
C GLN A 464 9.91 3.27 23.38
N SER A 465 9.86 2.62 22.21
CA SER A 465 10.84 2.82 21.15
C SER A 465 10.77 4.25 20.57
N LEU A 466 9.57 4.77 20.39
CA LEU A 466 9.34 6.15 19.93
C LEU A 466 9.87 7.16 20.95
N ALA A 467 9.64 6.93 22.25
CA ALA A 467 10.17 7.82 23.30
C ALA A 467 11.70 7.89 23.28
N ALA A 468 12.39 6.79 22.99
CA ALA A 468 13.85 6.80 22.83
C ALA A 468 14.28 7.66 21.63
N ILE A 469 13.56 7.61 20.50
CA ILE A 469 13.83 8.48 19.34
C ILE A 469 13.52 9.94 19.66
N ASP A 470 12.40 10.24 20.32
CA ASP A 470 12.00 11.60 20.70
C ASP A 470 13.04 12.20 21.69
N GLU A 471 13.55 11.43 22.66
CA GLU A 471 14.59 11.87 23.60
C GLU A 471 15.96 12.06 22.91
N TYR A 472 16.31 11.20 21.96
CA TYR A 472 17.51 11.36 21.13
C TYR A 472 17.43 12.64 20.29
N GLN A 473 16.30 12.87 19.60
CA GLN A 473 16.08 14.07 18.81
C GLN A 473 16.16 15.35 19.66
N GLY A 474 15.68 15.28 20.91
CA GLY A 474 15.76 16.36 21.89
C GLY A 474 17.16 16.57 22.50
N GLY A 475 18.14 15.73 22.18
CA GLY A 475 19.50 15.80 22.73
C GLY A 475 19.60 15.36 24.19
N LEU A 476 18.61 14.63 24.71
CA LEU A 476 18.57 14.16 26.11
C LEU A 476 19.38 12.87 26.31
N ILE A 477 19.48 12.05 25.27
CA ILE A 477 20.27 10.82 25.23
C ILE A 477 21.07 10.77 23.94
N ASP A 478 22.14 9.98 23.92
CA ASP A 478 22.91 9.74 22.70
C ASP A 478 22.32 8.60 21.85
N SER A 479 22.91 8.39 20.66
CA SER A 479 22.43 7.37 19.71
C SER A 479 22.56 5.94 20.28
N ALA A 480 23.60 5.66 21.06
CA ALA A 480 23.84 4.32 21.61
C ALA A 480 22.79 4.00 22.69
N GLU A 481 22.50 4.94 23.58
CA GLU A 481 21.44 4.78 24.58
C GLU A 481 20.06 4.65 23.93
N ALA A 482 19.78 5.40 22.86
CA ALA A 482 18.53 5.27 22.12
C ALA A 482 18.38 3.86 21.50
N GLN A 483 19.43 3.34 20.87
CA GLN A 483 19.47 1.98 20.34
C GLN A 483 19.23 0.94 21.44
N ASP A 484 19.94 1.04 22.57
CA ASP A 484 19.81 0.13 23.70
C ASP A 484 18.38 0.09 24.25
N ARG A 485 17.72 1.25 24.35
CA ARG A 485 16.32 1.36 24.79
C ARG A 485 15.36 0.74 23.78
N ILE A 486 15.56 0.94 22.47
CA ILE A 486 14.75 0.31 21.41
C ILE A 486 14.90 -1.22 21.45
N TYR A 487 16.14 -1.73 21.51
CA TYR A 487 16.38 -3.17 21.65
C TYR A 487 15.84 -3.72 22.97
N GLY A 488 15.86 -2.93 24.05
CA GLY A 488 15.21 -3.20 25.33
C GLY A 488 13.71 -3.42 25.16
N ALA A 489 13.01 -2.45 24.57
CA ALA A 489 11.57 -2.53 24.30
C ALA A 489 11.20 -3.74 23.42
N LEU A 490 11.99 -3.99 22.36
CA LEU A 490 11.83 -5.16 21.50
C LEU A 490 11.98 -6.48 22.28
N ARG A 491 13.01 -6.59 23.13
CA ARG A 491 13.28 -7.76 23.95
C ARG A 491 12.18 -8.01 24.98
N GLU A 492 11.77 -6.96 25.69
CA GLU A 492 10.76 -7.01 26.76
C GLU A 492 9.37 -7.33 26.22
N SER A 493 9.07 -6.96 24.97
CA SER A 493 7.78 -7.25 24.35
C SER A 493 7.45 -8.75 24.26
N GLY A 494 8.47 -9.62 24.16
CA GLY A 494 8.30 -11.06 23.92
C GLY A 494 7.69 -11.42 22.56
N LEU A 495 7.49 -10.44 21.68
CA LEU A 495 6.79 -10.59 20.38
C LEU A 495 7.66 -11.24 19.29
N ILE A 496 8.98 -11.33 19.50
CA ILE A 496 9.93 -11.79 18.49
C ILE A 496 9.85 -13.32 18.34
N PRO A 497 9.65 -13.86 17.12
CA PRO A 497 9.80 -15.28 16.87
C PRO A 497 11.21 -15.76 17.26
N ARG A 498 11.33 -16.83 18.06
CA ARG A 498 12.61 -17.27 18.65
C ARG A 498 13.72 -17.60 17.65
N PHE A 499 13.37 -17.85 16.40
CA PHE A 499 14.31 -18.19 15.33
C PHE A 499 14.61 -17.01 14.41
N TRP A 500 14.08 -15.83 14.72
CA TRP A 500 14.48 -14.57 14.11
C TRP A 500 15.62 -13.96 14.94
N ASN A 501 16.61 -13.41 14.26
CA ASN A 501 17.73 -12.73 14.90
C ASN A 501 17.42 -11.23 15.09
N THR A 502 16.17 -10.89 15.43
CA THR A 502 15.71 -9.48 15.49
C THR A 502 16.46 -8.66 16.53
N LEU A 503 17.12 -9.27 17.50
CA LEU A 503 17.96 -8.55 18.47
C LEU A 503 19.46 -8.53 18.08
N ASP A 504 19.85 -9.21 17.02
CA ASP A 504 21.21 -9.16 16.49
C ASP A 504 21.32 -8.00 15.48
N ALA A 505 22.05 -6.96 15.86
CA ALA A 505 22.28 -5.79 15.02
C ALA A 505 23.08 -6.11 13.76
N ALA A 506 23.91 -7.17 13.78
CA ALA A 506 24.72 -7.56 12.63
C ALA A 506 23.92 -8.29 11.54
N ASP A 507 22.72 -8.78 11.85
CA ASP A 507 21.85 -9.44 10.87
C ASP A 507 21.04 -8.40 10.08
N GLN A 508 21.37 -8.21 8.80
CA GLN A 508 20.68 -7.25 7.91
C GLN A 508 19.27 -7.70 7.51
N CYS A 509 18.92 -8.98 7.65
CA CYS A 509 17.61 -9.51 7.32
C CYS A 509 17.08 -10.46 8.42
N PRO A 510 16.74 -9.94 9.62
CA PRO A 510 16.55 -10.76 10.82
C PRO A 510 15.41 -11.77 10.74
N SER A 511 14.42 -11.52 9.88
CA SER A 511 13.27 -12.40 9.70
C SER A 511 13.58 -13.65 8.87
N GLY A 512 14.71 -13.65 8.15
CA GLY A 512 14.97 -14.56 7.04
C GLY A 512 13.92 -14.43 5.92
N PRO A 513 13.98 -15.27 4.87
CA PRO A 513 13.04 -15.21 3.75
C PRO A 513 11.64 -15.68 4.16
N PHE A 514 10.57 -15.24 3.48
CA PHE A 514 9.19 -15.72 3.68
C PHE A 514 8.75 -16.74 2.63
N THR A 515 9.54 -17.80 2.49
CA THR A 515 9.19 -19.02 1.74
C THR A 515 8.10 -19.83 2.44
N LEU A 516 7.56 -20.85 1.76
CA LEU A 516 6.59 -21.76 2.37
C LEU A 516 7.09 -22.36 3.70
N LEU A 517 8.34 -22.85 3.75
CA LEU A 517 8.91 -23.51 4.93
C LEU A 517 9.11 -22.55 6.10
N SER A 518 9.63 -21.34 5.85
CA SER A 518 9.83 -20.36 6.90
C SER A 518 8.49 -19.82 7.43
N MET A 519 7.50 -19.62 6.56
CA MET A 519 6.13 -19.31 6.97
C MET A 519 5.52 -20.43 7.83
N SER A 520 5.73 -21.71 7.48
CA SER A 520 5.32 -22.84 8.33
C SER A 520 5.89 -22.72 9.73
N ARG A 521 7.18 -22.34 9.83
CA ARG A 521 7.90 -22.20 11.10
C ARG A 521 7.34 -21.03 11.93
N ILE A 522 7.00 -19.91 11.30
CA ILE A 522 6.32 -18.77 11.94
C ILE A 522 4.95 -19.19 12.48
N LEU A 523 4.11 -19.84 11.66
CA LEU A 523 2.77 -20.27 12.09
C LEU A 523 2.84 -21.35 13.19
N ALA A 524 3.80 -22.26 13.13
CA ALA A 524 4.01 -23.26 14.17
C ALA A 524 4.48 -22.62 15.50
N TRP A 525 5.49 -21.75 15.45
CA TRP A 525 5.90 -20.97 16.63
C TRP A 525 4.73 -20.15 17.17
N GLY A 526 4.01 -19.45 16.29
CA GLY A 526 2.82 -18.69 16.61
C GLY A 526 1.80 -19.49 17.39
N LYS A 527 1.47 -20.68 16.91
CA LYS A 527 0.45 -21.54 17.51
C LYS A 527 0.89 -22.18 18.83
N TYR A 528 2.16 -22.59 18.94
CA TYR A 528 2.61 -23.47 20.02
C TYR A 528 3.57 -22.80 21.02
N GLN A 529 4.21 -21.69 20.67
CA GLN A 529 5.33 -21.11 21.43
C GLN A 529 5.25 -19.58 21.63
N SER A 530 4.45 -18.85 20.84
CA SER A 530 4.30 -17.39 20.99
C SER A 530 3.68 -17.02 22.35
N PRO A 531 3.87 -15.80 22.88
CA PRO A 531 3.28 -15.41 24.17
C PRO A 531 1.76 -15.56 24.22
N GLU A 532 1.20 -15.83 25.40
CA GLU A 532 -0.24 -16.08 25.58
C GLU A 532 -1.13 -14.94 25.05
N HIS A 533 -0.70 -13.69 25.20
CA HIS A 533 -1.45 -12.52 24.75
C HIS A 533 -1.53 -12.34 23.22
N VAL A 534 -0.77 -13.12 22.43
CA VAL A 534 -0.90 -13.17 20.96
C VAL A 534 -1.26 -14.57 20.45
N ARG A 535 -0.96 -15.62 21.22
CA ARG A 535 -1.32 -17.01 20.93
C ARG A 535 -2.83 -17.16 20.92
N GLY A 536 -3.37 -17.85 19.92
CA GLY A 536 -4.83 -18.02 19.78
C GLY A 536 -5.59 -16.74 19.39
N GLN A 537 -4.89 -15.62 19.19
CA GLN A 537 -5.45 -14.42 18.56
C GLN A 537 -4.86 -14.25 17.16
N TYR A 538 -3.56 -14.00 17.05
CA TYR A 538 -2.90 -13.82 15.76
C TYR A 538 -2.53 -15.17 15.13
N PHE A 539 -2.40 -16.24 15.90
CA PHE A 539 -1.93 -17.54 15.39
C PHE A 539 -2.90 -18.68 15.78
N LYS A 540 -4.10 -18.69 15.20
CA LYS A 540 -5.15 -19.70 15.43
C LYS A 540 -5.03 -20.86 14.44
N SER A 541 -4.88 -20.53 13.17
CA SER A 541 -5.20 -21.44 12.08
C SER A 541 -4.12 -22.47 11.74
N GLY A 542 -2.91 -22.32 12.30
CA GLY A 542 -1.79 -23.23 12.06
C GLY A 542 -1.45 -23.40 10.57
N PHE A 543 -0.74 -24.47 10.22
CA PHE A 543 -0.17 -24.61 8.88
C PHE A 543 -1.12 -25.15 7.80
N GLY A 544 -2.21 -25.84 8.17
CA GLY A 544 -3.10 -26.54 7.24
C GLY A 544 -3.66 -25.68 6.09
N PRO A 545 -4.20 -24.48 6.34
CA PRO A 545 -4.73 -23.62 5.27
C PRO A 545 -3.70 -23.21 4.22
N VAL A 546 -2.46 -22.95 4.62
CA VAL A 546 -1.38 -22.57 3.69
C VAL A 546 -1.05 -23.73 2.74
N MET A 547 -1.00 -24.96 3.25
CA MET A 547 -0.78 -26.15 2.40
C MET A 547 -1.90 -26.39 1.39
N LYS A 548 -3.15 -26.17 1.80
CA LYS A 548 -4.30 -26.27 0.89
C LYS A 548 -4.18 -25.25 -0.25
N GLU A 549 -3.82 -24.02 0.07
CA GLU A 549 -3.64 -22.97 -0.93
C GLU A 549 -2.44 -23.25 -1.85
N ALA A 550 -1.34 -23.77 -1.30
CA ALA A 550 -0.17 -24.17 -2.09
C ALA A 550 -0.54 -25.28 -3.08
N ALA A 551 -1.22 -26.34 -2.63
CA ALA A 551 -1.67 -27.43 -3.49
C ALA A 551 -2.59 -26.92 -4.62
N LYS A 552 -3.53 -26.02 -4.31
CA LYS A 552 -4.42 -25.39 -5.29
C LYS A 552 -3.63 -24.57 -6.32
N PHE A 553 -2.67 -23.78 -5.86
CA PHE A 553 -1.82 -22.96 -6.73
C PHE A 553 -0.99 -23.80 -7.70
N TYR A 554 -0.32 -24.84 -7.20
CA TYR A 554 0.48 -25.75 -8.05
C TYR A 554 -0.39 -26.48 -9.07
N GLY A 555 -1.51 -27.08 -8.62
CA GLY A 555 -2.42 -27.79 -9.51
C GLY A 555 -2.99 -26.89 -10.62
N THR A 556 -3.35 -25.66 -10.28
CA THR A 556 -3.86 -24.67 -11.26
C THR A 556 -2.76 -24.27 -12.25
N THR A 557 -1.55 -23.99 -11.77
CA THR A 557 -0.44 -23.55 -12.61
C THR A 557 -0.04 -24.62 -13.63
N VAL A 558 0.09 -25.87 -13.19
CA VAL A 558 0.41 -27.00 -14.07
C VAL A 558 -0.70 -27.20 -15.11
N LYS A 559 -1.97 -27.17 -14.67
CA LYS A 559 -3.12 -27.35 -15.58
C LYS A 559 -3.17 -26.27 -16.67
N VAL A 560 -2.92 -25.01 -16.32
CA VAL A 560 -2.88 -23.90 -17.27
C VAL A 560 -1.72 -24.06 -18.26
N GLY A 561 -0.51 -24.34 -17.77
CA GLY A 561 0.66 -24.53 -18.64
C GLY A 561 0.51 -25.70 -19.62
N VAL A 562 -0.03 -26.84 -19.16
CA VAL A 562 -0.34 -27.98 -20.04
C VAL A 562 -1.38 -27.60 -21.08
N ARG A 563 -2.42 -26.84 -20.70
CA ARG A 563 -3.45 -26.39 -21.64
C ARG A 563 -2.86 -25.46 -22.71
N GLU A 564 -2.04 -24.48 -22.32
CA GLU A 564 -1.38 -23.56 -23.25
C GLU A 564 -0.46 -24.30 -24.23
N ALA A 565 0.35 -25.24 -23.72
CA ALA A 565 1.18 -26.08 -24.56
C ALA A 565 0.34 -26.92 -25.56
N ASN A 566 -0.76 -27.52 -25.10
CA ASN A 566 -1.65 -28.29 -25.95
C ASN A 566 -2.34 -27.44 -27.01
N HIS A 567 -2.74 -26.20 -26.69
CA HIS A 567 -3.31 -25.27 -27.67
C HIS A 567 -2.29 -24.92 -28.75
N ALA A 568 -1.05 -24.60 -28.36
CA ALA A 568 0.02 -24.31 -29.31
C ALA A 568 0.33 -25.51 -30.23
N ILE A 569 0.44 -26.73 -29.66
CA ILE A 569 0.67 -27.96 -30.44
C ILE A 569 -0.49 -28.22 -31.40
N ARG A 570 -1.73 -28.10 -30.93
CA ARG A 570 -2.93 -28.22 -31.77
C ARG A 570 -2.86 -27.22 -32.92
N ASP A 571 -2.54 -25.95 -32.64
CA ASP A 571 -2.56 -24.88 -33.64
C ASP A 571 -1.43 -24.99 -34.68
N MET A 572 -0.34 -25.71 -34.37
CA MET A 572 0.65 -26.12 -35.36
C MET A 572 0.11 -27.15 -36.37
N VAL A 573 -0.86 -27.97 -35.96
CA VAL A 573 -1.41 -29.06 -36.77
C VAL A 573 -2.74 -28.68 -37.43
N THR A 574 -3.55 -27.85 -36.76
CA THR A 574 -4.88 -27.43 -37.24
C THR A 574 -5.25 -26.04 -36.75
N SER A 575 -5.70 -25.19 -37.67
CA SER A 575 -6.27 -23.88 -37.34
C SER A 575 -7.75 -23.93 -36.90
N LYS A 576 -8.41 -25.09 -37.01
CA LYS A 576 -9.79 -25.28 -36.53
C LYS A 576 -9.80 -25.52 -35.02
N ASN A 577 -10.38 -24.59 -34.27
CA ASN A 577 -10.59 -24.71 -32.82
C ASN A 577 -11.93 -24.08 -32.37
N ARG A 578 -12.19 -24.11 -31.06
CA ARG A 578 -13.38 -23.53 -30.42
C ARG A 578 -12.99 -22.62 -29.25
N ASP A 579 -11.83 -21.99 -29.33
CA ASP A 579 -11.27 -21.21 -28.22
C ASP A 579 -11.96 -19.85 -28.04
N TRP A 580 -12.74 -19.42 -29.03
CA TRP A 580 -13.50 -18.17 -29.04
C TRP A 580 -14.80 -18.19 -28.22
N LYS A 581 -15.09 -19.30 -27.51
CA LYS A 581 -16.35 -19.52 -26.79
C LYS A 581 -16.29 -19.14 -25.32
#